data_AF-A0A286DRB0-F1
#
_entry.id   AF-A0A286DRB0-F1
#
_cell.length_a   1.000
_cell.length_b   1.000
_cell.length_c   1.000
_cell.angle_alpha   90.00
_cell.angle_beta   90.00
_cell.angle_gamma   90.00
#
_symmetry.space_group_name_H-M   'P 1'
#
loop_
_entity.id
_entity.type
_entity.pdbx_description
1 polymer ?
#
loop_
_entity_poly.entity_id
_entity_poly.type
_entity_poly.pdbx_seq_one_letter_code
_entity_poly.pdbx_strand_id
1 'polypeptide(L)'
;MSSAQTLSIDNYTVNPALTDTREPVRMETIEAIAEMAKGTERPVLIWGNTDRAITAAEALWVFAKRTGLDSKNEDAFTSVQDLIANLMHLCEQEGITGGEVTFSALVSMAEMHYLSELDEKVVF
;
A
#
# COMPACT_ATOMS: atom_id res chain seq x y z
N MET A 1 -24.71 -50.85 16.94
CA MET A 1 -23.28 -50.52 16.81
C MET A 1 -23.15 -49.59 15.61
N SER A 2 -22.67 -48.37 15.84
CA SER A 2 -22.59 -47.27 14.87
C SER A 2 -21.25 -47.34 14.14
N SER A 3 -21.26 -47.32 12.82
CA SER A 3 -20.05 -47.21 12.00
C SER A 3 -20.09 -45.88 11.26
N ALA A 4 -19.41 -44.88 11.83
CA ALA A 4 -19.12 -43.63 11.13
C ALA A 4 -18.02 -43.91 10.10
N GLN A 5 -18.37 -43.82 8.81
CA GLN A 5 -17.40 -43.78 7.73
C GLN A 5 -16.93 -42.34 7.55
N THR A 6 -15.63 -42.16 7.75
CA THR A 6 -14.86 -40.93 7.69
C THR A 6 -15.01 -40.29 6.30
N LEU A 7 -15.56 -39.07 6.26
CA LEU A 7 -15.56 -38.22 5.06
C LEU A 7 -14.10 -37.85 4.75
N SER A 8 -13.65 -38.19 3.55
CA SER A 8 -12.41 -37.67 2.97
C SER A 8 -12.60 -36.17 2.76
N ILE A 9 -12.02 -35.36 3.64
CA ILE A 9 -11.97 -33.91 3.45
C ILE A 9 -10.93 -33.68 2.36
N ASP A 10 -11.44 -33.45 1.15
CA ASP A 10 -10.67 -32.88 0.06
C ASP A 10 -9.98 -31.62 0.57
N ASN A 11 -8.64 -31.68 0.61
CA ASN A 11 -7.79 -30.61 1.10
C ASN A 11 -7.76 -29.51 0.04
N TYR A 12 -8.86 -28.77 -0.11
CA TYR A 12 -8.89 -27.55 -0.91
C TYR A 12 -7.98 -26.54 -0.22
N THR A 13 -6.89 -26.17 -0.88
CA THR A 13 -6.01 -25.07 -0.45
C THR A 13 -6.87 -23.81 -0.25
N VAL A 14 -6.91 -23.32 1.00
CA VAL A 14 -7.82 -22.26 1.47
C VAL A 14 -7.51 -20.88 0.86
N ASN A 15 -6.42 -20.76 0.10
CA ASN A 15 -6.15 -19.59 -0.73
C ASN A 15 -6.06 -20.01 -2.18
N PRO A 16 -7.02 -19.67 -3.06
CA PRO A 16 -6.69 -19.54 -4.46
C PRO A 16 -5.55 -18.52 -4.55
N ALA A 17 -4.42 -18.90 -5.14
CA ALA A 17 -3.41 -17.92 -5.50
C ALA A 17 -4.14 -16.80 -6.26
N LEU A 18 -4.10 -15.57 -5.77
CA LEU A 18 -4.46 -14.42 -6.58
C LEU A 18 -3.51 -14.45 -7.77
N THR A 19 -3.91 -15.07 -8.87
CA THR A 19 -3.26 -14.93 -10.16
C THR A 19 -3.64 -13.55 -10.68
N ASP A 20 -3.12 -12.52 -10.00
CA ASP A 20 -3.07 -11.19 -10.57
C ASP A 20 -2.00 -11.24 -11.65
N THR A 21 -2.45 -11.34 -12.90
CA THR A 21 -1.57 -11.46 -14.09
C THR A 21 -1.03 -10.10 -14.55
N ARG A 22 -1.27 -9.04 -13.78
CA ARG A 22 -0.72 -7.71 -14.08
C ARG A 22 0.79 -7.73 -13.86
N GLU A 23 1.54 -7.22 -14.83
CA GLU A 23 2.98 -7.03 -14.66
C GLU A 23 3.25 -6.14 -13.44
N PRO A 24 4.27 -6.45 -12.63
CA PRO A 24 4.65 -5.61 -11.49
C PRO A 24 4.94 -4.19 -11.93
N VAL A 25 4.42 -3.21 -11.17
CA VAL A 25 4.70 -1.80 -11.43
C VAL A 25 6.16 -1.53 -11.11
N ARG A 26 6.91 -1.03 -12.08
CA ARG A 26 8.32 -0.71 -11.92
C ARG A 26 8.54 0.68 -11.32
N MET A 27 9.67 0.86 -10.66
CA MET A 27 10.08 2.16 -10.13
C MET A 27 10.18 3.27 -11.19
N GLU A 28 10.41 2.93 -12.47
CA GLU A 28 10.33 3.91 -13.57
C GLU A 28 8.96 4.59 -13.68
N THR A 29 7.88 3.87 -13.36
CA THR A 29 6.52 4.42 -13.38
C THR A 29 6.31 5.36 -12.19
N ILE A 30 6.84 4.99 -11.02
CA ILE A 30 6.80 5.84 -9.82
C ILE A 30 7.59 7.13 -10.05
N GLU A 31 8.77 7.05 -10.67
CA GLU A 31 9.56 8.22 -11.07
C GLU A 31 8.73 9.13 -11.98
N ALA A 32 8.12 8.59 -13.05
CA ALA A 32 7.33 9.39 -13.98
C ALA A 32 6.15 10.11 -13.30
N ILE A 33 5.45 9.45 -12.37
CA ILE A 33 4.35 10.05 -11.62
C ILE A 33 4.89 11.12 -10.64
N ALA A 34 6.01 10.85 -9.97
CA ALA A 34 6.65 11.80 -9.06
C ALA A 34 7.15 13.06 -9.79
N GLU A 35 7.59 12.93 -11.06
CA GLU A 35 7.95 14.09 -11.89
C GLU A 35 6.75 15.01 -12.15
N MET A 36 5.51 14.49 -12.18
CA MET A 36 4.31 15.32 -12.31
C MET A 36 4.09 16.24 -11.10
N ALA A 37 4.67 15.92 -9.94
CA ALA A 37 4.64 16.78 -8.76
C ALA A 37 5.56 18.01 -8.90
N LYS A 38 6.58 17.95 -9.78
CA LYS A 38 7.56 19.04 -9.94
C LYS A 38 6.89 20.28 -10.53
N GLY A 39 6.90 21.36 -9.76
CA GLY A 39 6.32 22.65 -10.16
C GLY A 39 4.88 22.85 -9.71
N THR A 40 4.30 21.90 -8.96
CA THR A 40 3.04 22.12 -8.25
C THR A 40 3.23 23.16 -7.12
N GLU A 41 2.21 23.99 -6.93
CA GLU A 41 2.19 24.98 -5.84
C GLU A 41 2.11 24.26 -4.48
N ARG A 42 2.77 24.82 -3.45
CA ARG A 42 2.79 24.25 -2.10
C ARG A 42 1.99 25.14 -1.15
N PRO A 43 1.00 24.63 -0.40
CA PRO A 43 0.60 23.22 -0.29
C PRO A 43 -0.15 22.70 -1.52
N VAL A 44 0.05 21.42 -1.86
CA VAL A 44 -0.66 20.77 -2.97
C VAL A 44 -2.13 20.65 -2.60
N LEU A 45 -3.01 21.12 -3.47
CA LEU A 45 -4.45 20.94 -3.32
C LEU A 45 -4.83 19.53 -3.81
N ILE A 46 -5.37 18.71 -2.90
CA ILE A 46 -5.82 17.35 -3.22
C ILE A 46 -7.28 17.40 -3.65
N TRP A 47 -7.53 17.38 -4.97
CA TRP A 47 -8.88 17.44 -5.54
C TRP A 47 -9.38 16.08 -6.01
N GLY A 48 -8.48 15.15 -6.31
CA GLY A 48 -8.84 13.82 -6.81
C GLY A 48 -7.85 12.71 -6.45
N ASN A 49 -8.12 11.52 -6.99
CA ASN A 49 -7.25 10.36 -6.80
C ASN A 49 -5.90 10.52 -7.48
N THR A 50 -5.85 11.27 -8.59
CA THR A 50 -4.61 11.58 -9.30
C THR A 50 -3.68 12.41 -8.42
N ASP A 51 -4.18 13.44 -7.74
CA ASP A 51 -3.37 14.28 -6.86
C ASP A 51 -2.85 13.50 -5.64
N ARG A 52 -3.70 12.63 -5.08
CA ARG A 52 -3.30 11.68 -4.02
C ARG A 52 -2.16 10.77 -4.50
N ALA A 53 -2.29 10.20 -5.69
CA ALA A 53 -1.29 9.30 -6.26
C ALA A 53 0.02 10.02 -6.60
N ILE A 54 -0.03 11.25 -7.12
CA ILE A 54 1.16 12.08 -7.41
C ILE A 54 1.91 12.40 -6.12
N THR A 55 1.20 12.83 -5.08
CA THR A 55 1.82 13.15 -3.78
C THR A 55 2.43 11.90 -3.13
N ALA A 56 1.75 10.76 -3.19
CA ALA A 56 2.26 9.49 -2.69
C ALA A 56 3.49 9.01 -3.48
N ALA A 57 3.47 9.14 -4.81
CA ALA A 57 4.61 8.80 -5.66
C ALA A 57 5.82 9.70 -5.40
N GLU A 58 5.63 11.00 -5.16
CA GLU A 58 6.72 11.91 -4.76
C GLU A 58 7.39 11.43 -3.47
N ALA A 59 6.60 11.11 -2.44
CA ALA A 59 7.12 10.61 -1.16
C ALA A 59 7.88 9.28 -1.34
N LEU A 60 7.30 8.33 -2.07
CA LEU A 60 7.91 7.03 -2.35
C LEU A 60 9.21 7.17 -3.15
N TRP A 61 9.23 8.04 -4.15
CA TRP A 61 10.43 8.29 -4.97
C TRP A 61 11.56 8.95 -4.17
N VAL A 62 11.23 9.89 -3.28
CA VAL A 62 12.22 10.50 -2.37
C VAL A 62 12.78 9.46 -1.40
N PHE A 63 11.94 8.57 -0.88
CA PHE A 63 12.36 7.46 -0.03
C PHE A 63 13.31 6.52 -0.78
N ALA A 64 12.90 6.03 -1.95
CA ALA A 64 13.67 5.09 -2.76
C ALA A 64 15.07 5.62 -3.09
N LYS A 65 15.17 6.90 -3.51
CA LYS A 65 16.48 7.54 -3.78
C LYS A 65 17.38 7.66 -2.56
N ARG A 66 16.81 7.73 -1.35
CA ARG A 66 17.60 7.82 -0.11
C ARG A 66 18.09 6.46 0.37
N THR A 67 17.33 5.40 0.10
CA THR A 67 17.66 4.04 0.50
C THR A 67 18.39 3.24 -0.57
N GLY A 68 18.46 3.77 -1.80
CA GLY A 68 19.08 3.11 -2.95
C GLY A 68 18.17 2.11 -3.66
N LEU A 69 16.85 2.21 -3.45
CA LEU A 69 15.80 1.40 -4.09
C LEU A 69 15.20 2.09 -5.33
N ASP A 70 15.91 3.05 -5.91
CA ASP A 70 15.48 3.84 -7.06
C ASP A 70 15.86 3.24 -8.42
N SER A 71 16.35 1.99 -8.42
CA SER A 71 16.65 1.28 -9.66
C SER A 71 15.39 1.11 -10.49
N LYS A 72 15.41 1.60 -11.73
CA LYS A 72 14.24 1.66 -12.63
C LYS A 72 13.58 0.30 -12.90
N ASN A 73 14.34 -0.78 -12.78
CA ASN A 73 13.88 -2.15 -12.99
C ASN A 73 13.39 -2.83 -11.71
N GLU A 74 13.52 -2.19 -10.55
CA GLU A 74 12.99 -2.72 -9.29
C GLU A 74 11.48 -2.61 -9.24
N ASP A 75 10.90 -3.55 -8.52
CA ASP A 75 9.47 -3.62 -8.27
C ASP A 75 9.08 -2.54 -7.24
N ALA A 76 8.13 -1.69 -7.62
CA ALA A 76 7.58 -0.67 -6.72
C ALA A 76 6.94 -1.29 -5.49
N PHE A 77 6.45 -2.54 -5.59
CA PHE A 77 5.92 -3.30 -4.45
C PHE A 77 6.94 -3.39 -3.31
N THR A 78 8.19 -3.76 -3.59
CA THR A 78 9.26 -3.86 -2.58
C THR A 78 9.56 -2.50 -1.96
N SER A 79 9.65 -1.45 -2.78
CA SER A 79 9.85 -0.08 -2.28
C SER A 79 8.74 0.39 -1.35
N VAL A 80 7.48 0.04 -1.64
CA VAL A 80 6.33 0.34 -0.78
C VAL A 80 6.43 -0.44 0.54
N GLN A 81 6.78 -1.72 0.50
CA GLN A 81 6.96 -2.54 1.71
C GLN A 81 8.05 -1.97 2.61
N ASP A 82 9.20 -1.60 2.04
CA ASP A 82 10.32 -1.03 2.79
C ASP A 82 9.98 0.36 3.35
N LEU A 83 9.18 1.15 2.63
CA LEU A 83 8.66 2.41 3.15
C LEU A 83 7.74 2.17 4.35
N ILE A 84 6.81 1.21 4.25
CA ILE A 84 5.91 0.85 5.36
C ILE A 84 6.71 0.37 6.57
N ALA A 85 7.72 -0.49 6.37
CA ALA A 85 8.59 -0.95 7.45
C ALA A 85 9.32 0.21 8.15
N ASN A 86 9.81 1.19 7.38
CA ASN A 86 10.44 2.38 7.97
C ASN A 86 9.44 3.29 8.67
N LEU A 87 8.19 3.38 8.19
CA LEU A 87 7.12 4.07 8.91
C LEU A 87 6.78 3.37 10.22
N MET A 88 6.80 2.03 10.27
CA MET A 88 6.62 1.28 11.52
C MET A 88 7.72 1.61 12.53
N HIS A 89 8.98 1.60 12.09
CA HIS A 89 10.11 1.99 12.94
C HIS A 89 10.01 3.44 13.44
N LEU A 90 9.63 4.38 12.56
CA LEU A 90 9.40 5.77 12.93
C LEU A 90 8.29 5.90 13.98
N CYS A 91 7.16 5.21 13.76
CA CYS A 91 6.02 5.27 14.67
C CYS A 91 6.35 4.72 16.05
N GLU A 92 7.12 3.64 16.13
CA GLU A 92 7.60 3.08 17.39
C GLU A 92 8.59 4.02 18.08
N GLN A 93 9.58 4.54 17.36
CA GLN A 93 10.63 5.40 17.91
C GLN A 93 10.09 6.72 18.47
N GLU A 94 9.15 7.35 17.77
CA GLU A 94 8.59 8.66 18.14
C GLU A 94 7.34 8.54 19.05
N GLY A 95 6.95 7.31 19.41
CA GLY A 95 5.78 7.07 20.28
C GLY A 95 4.43 7.39 19.63
N ILE A 96 4.37 7.45 18.30
CA ILE A 96 3.11 7.58 17.54
C ILE A 96 2.26 6.31 17.71
N THR A 97 2.95 5.16 17.76
CA THR A 97 2.36 3.88 18.14
C THR A 97 2.96 3.43 19.46
N GLY A 98 2.14 2.84 20.31
CA GLY A 98 2.49 2.46 21.67
C GLY A 98 1.27 2.54 22.58
N GLY A 99 1.23 1.70 23.63
CA GLY A 99 0.06 1.59 24.50
C GLY A 99 -1.16 1.03 23.76
N GLU A 100 -2.20 1.84 23.56
CA GLU A 100 -3.49 1.43 22.96
C GLU A 100 -3.53 1.54 21.43
N VAL A 101 -2.59 2.28 20.81
CA VAL A 101 -2.58 2.51 19.36
C VAL A 101 -1.46 1.70 18.71
N THR A 102 -1.83 0.74 17.86
CA THR A 102 -0.90 -0.08 17.09
C THR A 102 -0.78 0.44 15.65
N PHE A 103 0.34 0.15 14.98
CA PHE A 103 0.49 0.48 13.56
C PHE A 103 -0.60 -0.20 12.71
N SER A 104 -0.99 -1.43 13.05
CA SER A 104 -2.10 -2.12 12.39
C SER A 104 -3.41 -1.35 12.51
N ALA A 105 -3.71 -0.76 13.67
CA ALA A 105 -4.91 0.06 13.85
C ALA A 105 -4.88 1.32 12.96
N LEU A 106 -3.71 1.95 12.80
CA LEU A 106 -3.54 3.07 11.86
C LEU A 106 -3.83 2.65 10.42
N VAL A 107 -3.29 1.51 9.99
CA VAL A 107 -3.54 0.96 8.64
C VAL A 107 -5.02 0.63 8.44
N SER A 108 -5.68 -0.01 9.40
CA SER A 108 -7.11 -0.34 9.31
C SER A 108 -7.99 0.91 9.21
N MET A 109 -7.65 1.99 9.94
CA MET A 109 -8.37 3.26 9.82
C MET A 109 -8.10 3.95 8.48
N ALA A 110 -6.86 3.91 7.98
CA ALA A 110 -6.53 4.44 6.66
C ALA A 110 -7.27 3.68 5.53
N GLU A 111 -7.39 2.36 5.65
CA GLU A 111 -8.18 1.52 4.74
C GLU A 111 -9.66 1.89 4.80
N MET A 112 -10.22 2.10 6.00
CA MET A 112 -11.61 2.55 6.15
C MET A 112 -11.86 3.89 5.44
N HIS A 113 -10.95 4.86 5.57
CA HIS A 113 -11.03 6.13 4.85
C HIS A 113 -10.95 5.92 3.33
N TYR A 114 -10.01 5.11 2.86
CA TYR A 114 -9.89 4.78 1.43
C TYR A 114 -11.18 4.15 0.86
N LEU A 115 -11.76 3.18 1.57
CA LEU A 115 -13.00 2.52 1.15
C LEU A 115 -14.20 3.49 1.17
N SER A 116 -14.29 4.36 2.18
CA SER A 116 -15.34 5.40 2.24
C SER A 116 -15.26 6.34 1.04
N GLU A 117 -14.05 6.78 0.66
CA GLU A 117 -13.84 7.62 -0.52
C GLU A 117 -14.21 6.92 -1.84
N LEU A 118 -14.17 5.58 -1.89
CA LEU A 118 -14.62 4.81 -3.05
C LEU A 118 -16.14 4.68 -3.11
N ASP A 119 -16.80 4.45 -1.98
CA ASP A 119 -18.26 4.30 -1.89
C ASP A 119 -18.99 5.61 -2.23
N GLU A 120 -18.43 6.75 -1.79
CA GLU A 120 -18.92 8.08 -2.17
C GLU A 120 -18.91 8.34 -3.69
N LYS A 121 -18.13 7.59 -4.46
CA LYS A 121 -18.05 7.71 -5.93
C LYS A 121 -19.03 6.82 -6.69
N VAL A 122 -19.78 5.95 -6.00
CA VAL A 122 -20.73 4.98 -6.61
C VAL A 122 -22.18 5.51 -6.63
N VAL A 123 -22.44 6.70 -6.08
CA VAL A 123 -23.78 7.32 -6.10
C VAL A 123 -24.00 8.13 -7.39
N PHE A 124 -24.31 7.44 -8.50
CA PHE A 124 -24.96 8.03 -9.68
C PHE A 124 -25.98 7.07 -10.29
#